data_AF-A0A246FPL7-F1
#
_entry.id   AF-A0A246FPL7-F1
#
_cell.length_a   1.000
_cell.length_b   1.000
_cell.length_c   1.000
_cell.angle_alpha   90.00
_cell.angle_beta   90.00
_cell.angle_gamma   90.00
#
_symmetry.space_group_name_H-M   'P 1'
#
loop_
_entity.id
_entity.type
_entity.pdbx_description
1 polymer ?
#
loop_
_entity_poly.entity_id
_entity_poly.type
_entity_poly.pdbx_seq_one_letter_code
_entity_poly.pdbx_strand_id
1 'polypeptide(L)'
;MPLLLAVGWGSWNEPSLHEFTPTTEFITLVAPALAPGLAADQLQARPALPGVTACALRPDKHLLTLAYRPAEMSADELIQRLGLRPMPLPAPDPTARQCPVPPGYVQALERLRFSFNLRRLLVRL
;
A
#
# COMPACT_ATOMS: atom_id res chain seq x y z
N MET A 1 -30.40 21.32 -5.52
CA MET A 1 -30.42 20.06 -6.30
C MET A 1 -29.07 19.35 -6.48
N PRO A 2 -27.91 20.00 -6.71
CA PRO A 2 -26.67 19.27 -7.02
C PRO A 2 -26.16 18.38 -5.88
N LEU A 3 -26.42 18.78 -4.62
CA LEU A 3 -26.08 17.98 -3.44
C LEU A 3 -26.82 16.63 -3.41
N LEU A 4 -28.12 16.62 -3.73
CA LEU A 4 -28.92 15.39 -3.75
C LEU A 4 -28.45 14.43 -4.86
N LEU A 5 -28.05 14.98 -6.01
CA LEU A 5 -27.45 14.21 -7.10
C LEU A 5 -26.09 13.64 -6.68
N ALA A 6 -25.24 14.41 -5.99
CA ALA A 6 -23.96 13.94 -5.50
C ALA A 6 -24.10 12.84 -4.44
N VAL A 7 -25.05 12.98 -3.52
CA VAL A 7 -25.36 11.96 -2.50
C VAL A 7 -25.95 10.69 -3.14
N GLY A 8 -26.86 10.85 -4.11
CA GLY A 8 -27.43 9.73 -4.87
C GLY A 8 -26.36 8.99 -5.67
N TRP A 9 -25.47 9.72 -6.36
CA TRP A 9 -24.34 9.16 -7.10
C TRP A 9 -23.33 8.47 -6.17
N GLY A 10 -22.96 9.13 -5.06
CA GLY A 10 -22.04 8.59 -4.06
C GLY A 10 -22.55 7.31 -3.38
N SER A 11 -23.87 7.21 -3.19
CA SER A 11 -24.53 6.08 -2.52
C SER A 11 -25.06 5.00 -3.47
N TRP A 12 -24.86 5.15 -4.79
CA TRP A 12 -25.35 4.21 -5.80
C TRP A 12 -24.69 2.83 -5.68
N ASN A 13 -23.39 2.81 -5.40
CA ASN A 13 -22.62 1.59 -5.19
C ASN A 13 -22.33 1.35 -3.71
N GLU A 14 -22.14 0.09 -3.35
CA GLU A 14 -21.68 -0.31 -2.03
C GLU A 14 -20.26 0.23 -1.78
N PRO A 15 -20.00 0.88 -0.63
CA PRO A 15 -18.67 1.42 -0.33
C PRO A 15 -17.66 0.27 -0.23
N SER A 16 -16.51 0.44 -0.88
CA SER A 16 -15.45 -0.56 -0.82
C SER A 16 -14.84 -0.55 0.58
N LEU A 17 -14.70 -1.71 1.22
CA LEU A 17 -14.05 -1.81 2.53
C LEU A 17 -12.61 -1.29 2.50
N HIS A 18 -11.95 -1.34 1.34
CA HIS A 18 -10.61 -0.78 1.15
C HIS A 18 -10.56 0.75 1.28
N GLU A 19 -11.68 1.46 1.12
CA GLU A 19 -11.78 2.91 1.33
C GLU A 19 -11.75 3.29 2.83
N PHE A 20 -12.00 2.33 3.74
CA PHE A 20 -11.95 2.53 5.20
C PHE A 20 -10.59 2.20 5.83
N THR A 21 -9.73 1.49 5.10
CA THR A 21 -8.40 1.11 5.59
C THR A 21 -7.34 2.12 5.12
N PRO A 22 -6.37 2.49 5.97
CA PRO A 22 -5.27 3.35 5.54
C PRO A 22 -4.52 2.71 4.37
N THR A 23 -4.14 3.53 3.37
CA THR A 23 -3.41 3.07 2.20
C THR A 23 -2.12 2.36 2.64
N THR A 24 -1.87 1.17 2.08
CA THR A 24 -0.64 0.42 2.27
C THR A 24 0.11 0.30 0.96
N GLU A 25 1.40 0.58 0.98
CA GLU A 25 2.32 0.37 -0.13
C GLU A 25 3.25 -0.79 0.16
N PHE A 26 3.87 -1.33 -0.90
CA PHE A 26 4.78 -2.45 -0.81
C PHE A 26 6.14 -2.06 -1.35
N ILE A 27 7.19 -2.39 -0.61
CA ILE A 27 8.56 -2.31 -1.10
C ILE A 27 9.22 -3.68 -1.00
N THR A 28 9.94 -4.06 -2.06
CA THR A 28 10.77 -5.27 -2.04
C THR A 28 12.23 -4.86 -2.02
N LEU A 29 12.95 -5.36 -1.03
CA LEU A 29 14.35 -5.07 -0.76
C LEU A 29 15.19 -6.33 -0.97
N VAL A 30 16.42 -6.15 -1.44
CA VAL A 30 17.40 -7.24 -1.56
C VAL A 30 18.05 -7.44 -0.20
N ALA A 31 18.03 -8.69 0.28
CA ALA A 31 18.38 -9.13 1.61
C ALA A 31 19.40 -10.30 1.55
N PRO A 32 20.64 -10.05 1.05
CA PRO A 32 21.61 -11.11 0.76
C PRO A 32 22.20 -11.77 2.01
N ALA A 33 22.23 -11.06 3.15
CA ALA A 33 22.81 -11.54 4.40
C ALA A 33 21.85 -12.40 5.24
N LEU A 34 20.60 -12.59 4.79
CA LEU A 34 19.56 -13.27 5.55
C LEU A 34 19.54 -14.76 5.18
N ALA A 35 20.27 -15.58 5.93
CA ALA A 35 20.29 -17.04 5.80
C ALA A 35 18.98 -17.67 6.33
N PRO A 36 18.47 -18.74 5.69
CA PRO A 36 17.26 -19.43 6.16
C PRO A 36 17.45 -19.93 7.60
N GLY A 37 16.48 -19.64 8.48
CA GLY A 37 16.56 -19.90 9.92
C GLY A 37 16.83 -18.63 10.74
N LEU A 38 18.08 -18.15 10.75
CA LEU A 38 18.48 -16.90 11.44
C LEU A 38 17.70 -15.68 10.95
N ALA A 39 17.31 -15.66 9.68
CA ALA A 39 16.57 -14.56 9.11
C ALA A 39 15.11 -14.44 9.58
N ALA A 40 14.47 -15.56 9.93
CA ALA A 40 13.13 -15.56 10.50
C ALA A 40 13.17 -15.02 11.93
N ASP A 41 14.15 -15.46 12.73
CA ASP A 41 14.35 -14.99 14.10
C ASP A 41 14.76 -13.52 14.14
N GLN A 42 15.62 -13.05 13.23
CA GLN A 42 15.99 -11.63 13.15
C GLN A 42 14.83 -10.74 12.65
N LEU A 43 13.92 -11.26 11.82
CA LEU A 43 12.69 -10.55 11.45
C LEU A 43 11.71 -10.46 12.61
N GLN A 44 11.54 -11.56 13.36
CA GLN A 44 10.67 -11.62 14.53
C GLN A 44 11.22 -10.80 15.71
N ALA A 45 12.55 -10.76 15.86
CA ALA A 45 13.25 -9.99 16.89
C ALA A 45 13.41 -8.51 16.55
N ARG A 46 13.19 -8.11 15.29
CA ARG A 46 13.15 -6.69 14.94
C ARG A 46 11.90 -6.09 15.56
N PRO A 47 12.01 -5.04 16.39
CA PRO A 47 10.84 -4.33 16.89
C PRO A 47 10.00 -3.91 15.68
N ALA A 48 8.70 -4.14 15.75
CA ALA A 48 7.76 -3.75 14.71
C ALA A 48 8.06 -2.30 14.32
N LEU A 49 8.55 -2.10 13.10
CA LEU A 49 8.89 -0.77 12.62
C LEU A 49 7.57 0.03 12.58
N PRO A 50 7.51 1.21 13.22
CA PRO A 50 6.30 2.03 13.17
C PRO A 50 5.97 2.33 11.71
N GLY A 51 4.72 2.09 11.30
CA GLY A 51 4.27 2.21 9.92
C GLY A 51 4.39 0.93 9.07
N VAL A 52 5.10 -0.13 9.49
CA VAL A 52 5.11 -1.44 8.80
C VAL A 52 3.93 -2.28 9.28
N THR A 53 3.09 -2.73 8.36
CA THR A 53 1.91 -3.55 8.66
C THR A 53 2.12 -5.03 8.42
N ALA A 54 3.01 -5.39 7.49
CA ALA A 54 3.36 -6.78 7.22
C ALA A 54 4.77 -6.90 6.64
N CYS A 55 5.34 -8.10 6.81
CA CYS A 55 6.69 -8.41 6.38
C CYS A 55 6.73 -9.85 5.86
N ALA A 56 7.30 -10.04 4.67
CA ALA A 56 7.46 -11.35 4.04
C ALA A 56 8.91 -11.52 3.57
N LEU A 57 9.57 -12.57 4.08
CA LEU A 57 10.93 -12.91 3.70
C LEU A 57 10.93 -14.08 2.72
N ARG A 58 11.71 -13.94 1.65
CA ARG A 58 12.00 -14.98 0.66
C ARG A 58 13.49 -15.31 0.68
N PRO A 59 13.93 -16.25 1.53
CA PRO A 59 15.35 -16.57 1.67
C PRO A 59 15.93 -17.22 0.40
N ASP A 60 15.12 -17.96 -0.37
CA ASP A 60 15.47 -18.58 -1.65
C ASP A 60 15.96 -17.57 -2.70
N LYS A 61 15.41 -16.35 -2.65
CA LYS A 61 15.74 -15.27 -3.59
C LYS A 61 16.45 -14.10 -2.94
N HIS A 62 16.77 -14.20 -1.66
CA HIS A 62 17.31 -13.10 -0.86
C HIS A 62 16.46 -11.82 -0.98
N LEU A 63 15.13 -11.94 -0.85
CA LEU A 63 14.22 -10.81 -0.93
C LEU A 63 13.44 -10.61 0.38
N LEU A 64 13.24 -9.35 0.74
CA LEU A 64 12.40 -8.92 1.85
C LEU A 64 11.32 -7.99 1.31
N THR A 65 10.05 -8.39 1.41
CA THR A 65 8.91 -7.56 1.02
C THR A 65 8.25 -7.00 2.27
N LEU A 66 8.08 -5.68 2.32
CA LEU A 66 7.46 -4.96 3.42
C LEU A 66 6.19 -4.27 2.91
N ALA A 67 5.11 -4.43 3.65
CA ALA A 67 3.92 -3.60 3.52
C ALA A 67 4.01 -2.47 4.56
N TYR A 68 3.86 -1.22 4.12
CA TYR A 68 3.97 -0.06 5.00
C TYR A 68 2.92 1.00 4.68
N ARG A 69 2.66 1.89 5.63
CA ARG A 69 1.76 3.02 5.47
C ARG A 69 2.57 4.26 5.08
N PRO A 70 2.44 4.78 3.84
CA PRO A 70 3.22 5.93 3.38
C PRO A 70 2.94 7.22 4.18
N ALA A 71 1.81 7.29 4.89
CA ALA A 71 1.49 8.41 5.79
C ALA A 71 2.33 8.40 7.09
N GLU A 72 2.88 7.25 7.48
CA GLU A 72 3.68 7.09 8.70
C GLU A 72 5.18 6.93 8.40
N MET A 73 5.52 6.35 7.25
CA MET A 73 6.91 6.10 6.86
C MET A 73 7.04 6.01 5.34
N SER A 74 8.08 6.65 4.80
CA SER A 74 8.40 6.60 3.37
C SER A 74 9.26 5.38 2.99
N ALA A 75 9.26 5.05 1.70
CA ALA A 75 10.14 4.02 1.13
C ALA A 75 11.63 4.32 1.40
N ASP A 76 12.06 5.57 1.27
CA ASP A 76 13.46 5.98 1.47
C ASP A 76 13.89 5.83 2.93
N GLU A 77 13.02 6.20 3.88
CA GLU A 77 13.27 5.99 5.31
C GLU A 77 13.39 4.51 5.66
N LEU A 78 12.56 3.65 5.05
CA LEU A 78 12.66 2.20 5.19
C LEU A 78 13.99 1.66 4.66
N ILE A 79 14.40 2.10 3.47
CA ILE A 79 15.69 1.76 2.85
C ILE A 79 16.84 2.16 3.79
N GLN A 80 16.83 3.40 4.28
CA GLN A 80 17.87 3.93 5.15
C GLN A 80 17.94 3.20 6.50
N ARG A 81 16.80 2.98 7.16
CA ARG A 81 16.74 2.28 8.45
C ARG A 81 17.18 0.84 8.37
N LEU A 82 16.88 0.17 7.26
CA LEU A 82 17.20 -1.24 7.08
C LEU A 82 18.57 -1.46 6.46
N GLY A 83 19.16 -0.43 5.84
CA GLY A 83 20.44 -0.51 5.13
C GLY A 83 20.39 -1.47 3.94
N LEU A 84 19.21 -1.73 3.39
CA LEU A 84 18.98 -2.67 2.29
C LEU A 84 18.74 -1.91 1.00
N ARG A 85 19.02 -2.55 -0.14
CA ARG A 85 18.80 -1.94 -1.45
C ARG A 85 17.42 -2.31 -2.00
N PRO A 86 16.68 -1.38 -2.62
CA PRO A 86 15.46 -1.72 -3.31
C PRO A 86 15.74 -2.66 -4.48
N MET A 87 14.85 -3.62 -4.68
CA MET A 87 14.87 -4.45 -5.88
C MET A 87 14.52 -3.57 -7.08
N PRO A 88 15.30 -3.60 -8.18
CA PRO A 88 14.97 -2.84 -9.37
C PRO A 88 13.64 -3.34 -9.93
N LEU A 89 12.65 -2.44 -9.97
CA LEU A 89 11.40 -2.68 -10.66
C LEU A 89 11.66 -2.56 -12.16
N PRO A 90 11.15 -3.49 -12.99
CA PRO A 90 11.23 -3.32 -14.43
C PRO A 90 10.52 -2.02 -14.82
N ALA A 91 11.18 -1.21 -15.66
CA ALA A 91 10.57 -0.01 -16.19
C ALA A 91 9.29 -0.38 -16.96
N PRO A 92 8.20 0.38 -16.81
CA PRO A 92 6.99 0.13 -17.57
C PRO A 92 7.28 0.21 -19.07
N ASP A 93 6.79 -0.76 -19.84
CA ASP A 93 6.99 -0.83 -21.29
C ASP A 93 6.33 0.39 -21.97
N PRO A 94 7.12 1.24 -22.67
CA PRO A 94 6.61 2.44 -23.32
C PRO A 94 5.73 2.15 -24.55
N THR A 95 5.72 0.91 -25.05
CA THR A 95 4.93 0.49 -26.23
C THR A 95 3.57 -0.11 -25.85
N ALA A 96 3.36 -0.42 -24.57
CA ALA A 96 2.04 -0.77 -24.08
C ALA A 96 1.11 0.45 -24.21
N ARG A 97 -0.12 0.27 -24.70
CA ARG A 97 -1.15 1.33 -24.68
C ARG A 97 -1.47 1.68 -23.24
N GLN A 98 -0.73 2.61 -22.69
CA GLN A 98 -0.99 3.21 -21.40
C GLN A 98 -1.63 4.57 -21.70
N CYS A 99 -2.92 4.70 -21.43
CA CYS A 99 -3.48 6.00 -21.09
C CYS A 99 -3.40 6.06 -19.56
N PRO A 100 -2.24 6.40 -18.95
CA PRO A 100 -2.15 6.37 -17.50
C PRO A 100 -2.98 7.55 -16.99
N VAL A 101 -4.20 7.26 -16.55
CA VAL A 101 -4.79 8.08 -15.50
C VAL A 101 -3.84 7.92 -14.33
N PRO A 102 -3.19 9.00 -13.82
CA PRO A 102 -2.27 8.85 -12.70
C PRO A 102 -3.03 8.15 -11.56
N PRO A 103 -2.45 7.13 -10.91
CA PRO A 103 -3.17 6.32 -9.92
C PRO A 103 -3.80 7.17 -8.81
N GLY A 104 -3.18 8.31 -8.47
CA GLY A 104 -3.72 9.29 -7.53
C GLY A 104 -5.07 9.92 -7.95
N TYR A 105 -5.38 10.02 -9.25
CA TYR A 105 -6.65 10.58 -9.72
C TYR A 105 -7.83 9.63 -9.46
N VAL A 106 -7.65 8.34 -9.76
CA VAL A 106 -8.68 7.32 -9.49
C VAL A 106 -8.92 7.26 -7.99
N GLN A 107 -7.85 7.24 -7.20
CA GLN A 107 -7.96 7.20 -5.74
C GLN A 107 -8.61 8.47 -5.16
N ALA A 108 -8.33 9.65 -5.72
CA ALA A 108 -8.98 10.89 -5.31
C ALA A 108 -10.48 10.91 -5.64
N LEU A 109 -10.86 10.42 -6.83
CA LEU A 109 -12.26 10.32 -7.24
C LEU A 109 -13.04 9.34 -6.36
N GLU A 110 -12.44 8.20 -6.02
CA GLU A 110 -13.02 7.22 -5.09
C GLU A 110 -13.22 7.81 -3.70
N ARG A 111 -12.21 8.51 -3.15
CA ARG A 111 -12.33 9.22 -1.87
C ARG A 111 -13.43 10.28 -1.88
N LEU A 112 -13.54 11.04 -2.96
CA LEU A 112 -14.58 12.05 -3.12
C LEU A 112 -15.96 11.39 -3.15
N ARG A 113 -16.14 10.35 -3.97
CA ARG A 113 -17.39 9.60 -4.05
C ARG A 113 -17.77 9.01 -2.70
N PHE A 114 -16.81 8.39 -2.01
CA PHE A 114 -16.98 7.85 -0.67
C PHE A 114 -17.42 8.91 0.35
N SER A 115 -16.90 10.13 0.27
CA SER A 115 -17.28 11.21 1.19
C SER A 115 -18.79 11.55 1.16
N PHE A 116 -19.44 11.33 0.01
CA PHE A 116 -20.89 11.54 -0.19
C PHE A 116 -21.73 10.26 -0.04
N ASN A 117 -21.11 9.10 0.23
CA ASN A 117 -21.82 7.85 0.40
C ASN A 117 -22.41 7.77 1.82
N LEU A 118 -23.75 7.82 1.94
CA LEU A 118 -24.42 7.73 3.25
C LEU A 118 -24.41 6.32 3.83
N ARG A 119 -24.29 5.28 2.98
CA ARG A 119 -24.24 3.87 3.44
C ARG A 119 -23.00 3.60 4.29
N ARG A 120 -21.94 4.40 4.17
CA ARG A 120 -20.75 4.31 5.04
C ARG A 120 -21.07 4.47 6.53
N LEU A 121 -22.15 5.18 6.87
CA LEU A 121 -22.60 5.36 8.26
C LEU A 121 -23.20 4.08 8.87
N LEU A 122 -23.52 3.10 8.02
CA LEU A 122 -24.13 1.83 8.42
C LEU A 122 -23.09 0.70 8.51
N VAL A 123 -21.87 0.93 8.00
CA VAL A 123 -20.76 -0.02 8.09
C VAL A 123 -20.17 0.06 9.50
N ARG A 124 -20.35 -0.99 10.30
CA ARG A 124 -19.64 -1.16 11.59
C ARG A 124 -18.31 -1.86 11.31
N LEU A 125 -17.20 -1.22 11.66
CA LEU A 125 -15.87 -1.82 11.70
C LEU A 125 -15.71 -2.72 12.93
#